data_AF-A0A9Q9XHM9-F1
#
_entry.id   AF-A0A9Q9XHM9-F1
#
_cell.length_a   1.000
_cell.length_b   1.000
_cell.length_c   1.000
_cell.angle_alpha   90.00
_cell.angle_beta   90.00
_cell.angle_gamma   90.00
#
_symmetry.space_group_name_H-M   'P 1'
#
loop_
_entity.id
_entity.type
_entity.pdbx_description
1 polymer ?
#
loop_
_entity_poly.entity_id
_entity_poly.type
_entity_poly.pdbx_seq_one_letter_code
_entity_poly.pdbx_strand_id
1 'polypeptide(L)'
;MSLASSREQRSTAGNRMTTLLDQEEEDEFYKTTYGGFNDVRINIYTHTHTHTQNYERLEADKKKHVHKKRRFEGPSIRYHSVLTLLVPDRLDQDTPQATPTSSSSAQGAGSLCSRTYITFSDDEAFSSAFPALSRSSPAQPVQEVCPVTHKPALYRDPVTDIPYANARAFRIIREAYQKYIAAHGFPNASGNFSGNRDVSDSPAATAKSTRPKAIVKQTIVST
;
A
#
# COMPACT_ATOMS: atom_id res chain seq x y z
N MET A 1 -2.55 64.79 85.21
CA MET A 1 -1.14 64.88 84.78
C MET A 1 -0.71 63.51 84.31
N SER A 2 -0.42 63.36 83.02
CA SER A 2 0.02 62.08 82.44
C SER A 2 1.50 61.91 82.73
N LEU A 3 1.83 60.99 83.66
CA LEU A 3 3.20 60.65 84.07
C LEU A 3 4.06 60.09 82.92
N ALA A 4 3.45 59.80 81.77
CA ALA A 4 4.11 59.21 80.61
C ALA A 4 5.01 60.20 79.84
N SER A 5 4.70 61.50 79.87
CA SER A 5 5.44 62.51 79.09
C SER A 5 6.65 63.10 79.81
N SER A 6 6.77 62.91 81.13
CA SER A 6 7.85 63.49 81.94
C SER A 6 9.08 62.59 82.10
N ARG A 7 9.12 61.44 81.41
CA ARG A 7 10.24 60.49 81.46
C ARG A 7 11.24 60.77 80.33
N GLU A 8 12.52 60.79 80.68
CA GLU A 8 13.63 60.88 79.72
C GLU A 8 13.57 59.77 78.67
N GLN A 9 13.61 60.14 77.38
CA GLN A 9 13.58 59.19 76.28
C GLN A 9 14.95 58.55 76.07
N ARG A 10 14.96 57.25 75.75
CA ARG A 10 16.19 56.51 75.43
C ARG A 10 16.47 56.61 73.93
N SER A 11 17.69 56.97 73.55
CA SER A 11 18.08 57.13 72.14
C SER A 11 18.01 55.86 71.29
N THR A 12 18.02 54.68 71.92
CA THR A 12 18.00 53.38 71.23
C THR A 12 16.64 52.67 71.30
N ALA A 13 15.63 53.30 71.89
CA ALA A 13 14.28 52.73 71.96
C ALA A 13 13.66 52.68 70.56
N GLY A 14 13.28 51.48 70.11
CA GLY A 14 12.63 51.29 68.81
C GLY A 14 13.57 51.09 67.62
N ASN A 15 14.88 50.94 67.84
CA ASN A 15 15.88 50.82 66.74
C ASN A 15 15.63 49.70 65.72
N ARG A 16 14.78 48.73 66.01
CA ARG A 16 14.40 47.65 65.10
C ARG A 16 12.89 47.54 64.86
N MET A 17 12.09 48.45 65.43
CA MET A 17 10.63 48.38 65.32
C MET A 17 10.18 48.64 63.88
N THR A 18 10.81 49.58 63.18
CA THR A 18 10.54 49.82 61.76
C THR A 18 10.84 48.57 60.94
N THR A 19 12.01 47.94 61.14
CA THR A 19 12.36 46.70 60.45
C THR A 19 11.40 45.56 60.76
N LEU A 20 10.90 45.44 61.99
CA LEU A 20 9.92 44.40 62.35
C LEU A 20 8.56 44.66 61.70
N LEU A 21 8.12 45.91 61.63
CA LEU A 21 6.87 46.27 60.95
C LEU A 21 6.98 46.08 59.43
N ASP A 22 8.10 46.49 58.83
CA ASP A 22 8.38 46.30 57.40
C ASP A 22 8.51 44.81 57.06
N GLN A 23 9.13 44.00 57.93
CA GLN A 23 9.28 42.56 57.75
C GLN A 23 7.94 41.81 57.83
N GLU A 24 7.04 42.23 58.73
CA GLU A 24 5.70 41.63 58.84
C GLU A 24 4.86 41.87 57.56
N GLU A 25 4.96 43.06 56.94
CA GLU A 25 4.23 43.37 55.70
C GLU A 25 4.89 42.74 54.44
N GLU A 26 6.22 42.72 54.37
CA GLU A 26 6.94 42.11 53.23
C GLU A 26 6.82 40.58 53.21
N ASP A 27 6.84 39.89 54.36
CA ASP A 27 6.78 38.42 54.43
C ASP A 27 5.42 37.89 53.93
N GLU A 28 4.29 38.55 54.20
CA GLU A 28 2.99 38.14 53.68
C GLU A 28 2.87 38.39 52.16
N PHE A 29 3.38 39.54 51.70
CA PHE A 29 3.37 39.92 50.30
C PHE A 29 4.24 38.99 49.45
N TYR A 30 5.49 38.71 49.86
CA TYR A 30 6.41 37.82 49.13
C TYR A 30 6.06 36.33 49.25
N LYS A 31 5.27 35.94 50.25
CA LYS A 31 4.76 34.56 50.39
C LYS A 31 3.58 34.24 49.47
N THR A 32 2.88 35.25 48.95
CA THR A 32 1.60 35.03 48.24
C THR A 32 1.60 35.56 46.81
N THR A 33 2.21 36.73 46.55
CA THR A 33 2.02 37.46 45.28
C THR A 33 2.66 36.79 44.05
N TYR A 34 3.64 35.91 44.23
CA TYR A 34 4.28 35.15 43.13
C TYR A 34 4.45 33.64 43.44
N GLY A 35 3.50 33.05 44.18
CA GLY A 35 3.54 31.62 44.52
C GLY A 35 4.37 31.25 45.76
N GLY A 36 4.93 32.25 46.45
CA GLY A 36 5.64 32.12 47.70
C GLY A 36 7.04 31.57 47.57
N PHE A 37 8.02 32.29 48.14
CA PHE A 37 9.42 31.88 48.21
C PHE A 37 9.64 30.77 49.26
N ASN A 38 8.84 29.70 49.21
CA ASN A 38 9.08 28.48 49.97
C ASN A 38 10.04 27.60 49.15
N ASP A 39 11.04 27.00 49.81
CA ASP A 39 12.07 26.17 49.18
C ASP A 39 11.46 25.24 48.12
N VAL A 40 11.74 25.53 46.84
CA VAL A 40 11.24 24.80 45.66
C VAL A 40 11.49 23.29 45.77
N ARG A 41 12.51 22.90 46.55
CA ARG A 41 12.82 21.51 46.90
C ARG A 41 11.65 20.78 47.57
N ILE A 42 10.88 21.42 48.45
CA ILE A 42 9.75 20.80 49.16
C ILE A 42 8.62 20.49 48.16
N ASN A 43 8.29 21.42 47.27
CA ASN A 43 7.27 21.20 46.23
C ASN A 43 7.70 20.16 45.18
N ILE A 44 8.98 20.11 44.82
CA ILE A 44 9.51 19.06 43.93
C ILE A 44 9.41 17.70 44.61
N TYR A 45 9.76 17.58 45.90
CA TYR A 45 9.71 16.30 46.61
C TYR A 45 8.28 15.78 46.78
N THR A 46 7.31 16.63 47.13
CA THR A 46 5.90 16.22 47.24
C THR A 46 5.32 15.88 45.89
N HIS A 47 5.63 16.63 44.84
CA HIS A 47 5.17 16.36 43.49
C HIS A 47 5.77 15.05 42.92
N THR A 48 7.07 14.84 43.10
CA THR A 48 7.72 13.58 42.67
C THR A 48 7.23 12.38 43.46
N HIS A 49 6.99 12.51 44.77
CA HIS A 49 6.47 11.44 45.60
C HIS A 49 5.04 11.05 45.20
N THR A 50 4.15 12.03 44.98
CA THR A 50 2.78 11.78 44.53
C THR A 50 2.73 11.18 43.12
N HIS A 51 3.60 11.63 42.20
CA HIS A 51 3.69 11.09 40.86
C HIS A 51 4.19 9.63 40.86
N THR A 52 5.20 9.33 41.69
CA THR A 52 5.73 7.96 41.86
C THR A 52 4.65 7.04 42.44
N GLN A 53 3.94 7.49 43.48
CA GLN A 53 2.87 6.70 44.10
C GLN A 53 1.70 6.46 43.14
N ASN A 54 1.34 7.46 42.32
CA ASN A 54 0.33 7.30 41.29
C ASN A 54 0.77 6.34 40.18
N TYR A 55 2.04 6.41 39.77
CA TYR A 55 2.63 5.48 38.79
C TYR A 55 2.62 4.03 39.32
N GLU A 56 2.99 3.81 40.58
CA GLU A 56 2.93 2.49 41.22
C GLU A 56 1.50 1.92 41.28
N ARG A 57 0.50 2.77 41.58
CA ARG A 57 -0.92 2.37 41.55
C ARG A 57 -1.37 1.99 40.15
N LEU A 58 -1.00 2.78 39.13
CA LEU A 58 -1.32 2.51 37.72
C LEU A 58 -0.68 1.21 37.22
N GLU A 59 0.59 0.95 37.55
CA GLU A 59 1.28 -0.30 37.18
C GLU A 59 0.69 -1.51 37.94
N ALA A 60 0.29 -1.34 39.20
CA ALA A 60 -0.40 -2.38 39.96
C ALA A 60 -1.77 -2.72 39.35
N ASP A 61 -2.56 -1.73 38.92
CA ASP A 61 -3.87 -1.95 38.32
C ASP A 61 -3.78 -2.53 36.90
N LYS A 62 -2.77 -2.12 36.11
CA LYS A 62 -2.42 -2.74 34.83
C LYS A 62 -2.03 -4.22 34.99
N LYS A 63 -1.32 -4.58 36.07
CA LYS A 63 -0.94 -5.96 36.39
C LYS A 63 -2.10 -6.80 36.93
N LYS A 64 -3.10 -6.18 37.58
CA LYS A 64 -4.36 -6.82 38.00
C LYS A 64 -5.31 -7.08 36.83
N HIS A 65 -5.19 -6.31 35.75
CA HIS A 65 -5.90 -6.60 34.51
C HIS A 65 -5.23 -7.78 33.79
N VAL A 66 -5.50 -9.00 34.28
CA VAL A 66 -5.24 -10.22 33.52
C VAL A 66 -6.04 -10.10 32.24
N HIS A 67 -5.35 -9.87 31.13
CA HIS A 67 -5.98 -9.86 29.82
C HIS A 67 -6.57 -11.25 29.63
N LYS A 68 -7.87 -11.40 29.83
CA LYS A 68 -8.58 -12.64 29.50
C LYS A 68 -8.41 -12.82 28.01
N LYS A 69 -7.43 -13.66 27.62
CA LYS A 69 -7.27 -14.03 26.22
C LYS A 69 -8.60 -14.63 25.81
N ARG A 70 -9.31 -13.91 24.93
CA ARG A 70 -10.51 -14.42 24.30
C ARG A 70 -10.12 -15.76 23.67
N ARG A 71 -10.75 -16.84 24.11
CA ARG A 71 -10.61 -18.13 23.45
C ARG A 71 -11.15 -17.94 22.04
N PHE A 72 -10.29 -18.13 21.05
CA PHE A 72 -10.73 -18.15 19.67
C PHE A 72 -11.20 -19.58 19.41
N GLU A 73 -12.51 -19.77 19.48
CA GLU A 73 -13.15 -21.05 19.20
C GLU A 73 -13.48 -21.06 17.71
N GLY A 74 -12.63 -21.68 16.89
CA GLY A 74 -12.83 -21.78 15.44
C GLY A 74 -11.57 -22.19 14.68
N PRO A 75 -11.70 -22.47 13.37
CA PRO A 75 -10.55 -22.79 12.52
C PRO A 75 -9.51 -21.67 12.57
N SER A 76 -8.30 -22.03 12.99
CA SER A 76 -7.16 -21.13 13.11
C SER A 76 -6.17 -21.31 11.96
N ILE A 77 -5.57 -20.19 11.56
CA ILE A 77 -4.47 -20.13 10.60
C ILE A 77 -3.24 -19.64 11.35
N ARG A 78 -2.15 -20.40 11.31
CA ARG A 78 -0.85 -20.03 11.91
C ARG A 78 0.17 -19.73 10.83
N TYR A 79 0.93 -18.67 11.04
CA TYR A 79 2.01 -18.24 10.16
C TYR A 79 3.35 -18.34 10.91
N HIS A 80 4.36 -18.91 10.26
CA HIS A 80 5.75 -18.84 10.73
C HIS A 80 6.71 -18.71 9.54
N SER A 81 7.66 -17.77 9.66
CA SER A 81 8.72 -17.54 8.67
C SER A 81 10.05 -18.01 9.22
N VAL A 82 10.80 -18.78 8.42
CA VAL A 82 12.12 -19.30 8.77
C VAL A 82 13.10 -18.94 7.66
N LEU A 83 14.33 -18.57 8.02
CA LEU A 83 15.41 -18.40 7.04
C LEU A 83 15.91 -19.77 6.58
N THR A 84 15.88 -20.01 5.28
CA THR A 84 16.34 -21.26 4.64
C THR A 84 17.53 -20.95 3.73
N LEU A 85 18.51 -21.85 3.67
CA LEU A 85 19.63 -21.74 2.75
C LEU A 85 19.12 -21.93 1.31
N LEU A 86 19.34 -20.95 0.44
CA LEU A 86 19.02 -21.03 -0.98
C LEU A 86 20.02 -22.01 -1.61
N VAL A 87 19.53 -23.19 -1.98
CA VAL A 87 20.30 -24.14 -2.80
C VAL A 87 20.27 -23.59 -4.23
N PRO A 88 21.42 -23.26 -4.84
CA PRO A 88 21.44 -22.92 -6.25
C PRO A 88 21.10 -24.18 -7.06
N ASP A 89 19.96 -24.16 -7.75
CA ASP A 89 19.57 -25.21 -8.70
C ASP A 89 20.67 -25.34 -9.75
N ARG A 90 21.43 -26.44 -9.68
CA ARG A 90 22.29 -26.91 -10.75
C ARG A 90 21.37 -27.56 -11.77
N LEU A 91 20.86 -26.77 -12.70
CA LEU A 91 20.33 -27.32 -13.95
C LEU A 91 21.49 -28.06 -14.64
N ASP A 92 21.43 -29.39 -14.58
CA ASP A 92 22.23 -30.30 -15.40
C ASP A 92 22.05 -29.92 -16.88
N GLN A 93 23.11 -29.37 -17.47
CA GLN A 93 23.25 -29.29 -18.92
C GLN A 93 24.60 -29.90 -19.28
N ASP A 94 24.55 -31.17 -19.69
CA ASP A 94 25.67 -31.94 -20.21
C ASP A 94 26.42 -31.16 -21.29
N THR A 95 27.69 -30.81 -21.05
CA THR A 95 28.68 -30.60 -22.11
C THR A 95 30.08 -30.90 -21.54
N PRO A 96 30.86 -31.83 -22.13
CA PRO A 96 32.12 -32.27 -21.54
C PRO A 96 33.31 -31.32 -21.82
N GLN A 97 34.06 -31.08 -20.73
CA GLN A 97 35.53 -31.00 -20.63
C GLN A 97 36.28 -29.74 -21.09
N ALA A 98 36.81 -28.97 -20.12
CA ALA A 98 38.25 -28.68 -19.97
C ALA A 98 38.60 -27.93 -18.65
N THR A 99 39.24 -28.67 -17.74
CA THR A 99 40.33 -28.35 -16.76
C THR A 99 40.45 -27.03 -15.95
N PRO A 100 41.06 -27.10 -14.74
CA PRO A 100 40.84 -26.20 -13.60
C PRO A 100 41.96 -25.18 -13.38
N THR A 101 41.71 -24.20 -12.47
CA THR A 101 42.62 -23.27 -11.74
C THR A 101 41.89 -21.91 -11.72
N SER A 102 41.58 -21.22 -10.63
CA SER A 102 42.21 -21.07 -9.32
C SER A 102 41.21 -20.44 -8.33
N SER A 103 41.35 -20.86 -7.09
CA SER A 103 40.96 -20.21 -5.84
C SER A 103 40.61 -18.71 -5.87
N SER A 104 39.41 -18.40 -5.39
CA SER A 104 39.22 -17.26 -4.49
C SER A 104 38.27 -17.63 -3.36
N SER A 105 38.84 -17.65 -2.16
CA SER A 105 38.18 -17.77 -0.87
C SER A 105 37.31 -16.55 -0.62
N ALA A 106 36.03 -16.63 -0.99
CA ALA A 106 34.97 -15.89 -0.32
C ALA A 106 34.20 -16.90 0.51
N GLN A 107 34.35 -16.78 1.84
CA GLN A 107 33.56 -17.53 2.82
C GLN A 107 32.09 -17.49 2.41
N GLY A 108 31.60 -18.63 1.92
CA GLY A 108 30.29 -18.76 1.29
C GLY A 108 29.20 -18.65 2.34
N ALA A 109 28.77 -17.43 2.65
CA ALA A 109 27.41 -17.22 3.12
C ALA A 109 26.49 -17.61 1.96
N GLY A 110 26.08 -18.88 1.91
CA GLY A 110 25.04 -19.30 0.97
C GLY A 110 23.87 -18.34 1.12
N SER A 111 23.37 -17.81 0.01
CA SER A 111 22.26 -16.84 0.03
C SER A 111 21.12 -17.43 0.86
N LEU A 112 20.64 -16.71 1.86
CA LEU A 112 19.50 -17.12 2.67
C LEU A 112 18.22 -16.58 2.01
N CYS A 113 17.20 -17.41 1.87
CA CYS A 113 15.86 -16.98 1.50
C CYS A 113 14.91 -17.09 2.70
N SER A 114 13.89 -16.23 2.76
CA SER A 114 12.80 -16.44 3.72
C SER A 114 11.85 -17.48 3.16
N ARG A 115 11.56 -18.50 3.97
CA ARG A 115 10.53 -19.49 3.68
C ARG A 115 9.38 -19.30 4.65
N THR A 116 8.20 -19.08 4.08
CA THR A 116 6.96 -18.88 4.81
C THR A 116 6.15 -20.16 4.84
N TYR A 117 5.73 -20.57 6.03
CA TYR A 117 4.82 -21.69 6.23
C TYR A 117 3.51 -21.19 6.80
N ILE A 118 2.41 -21.60 6.16
CA ILE A 118 1.04 -21.31 6.60
C ILE A 118 0.42 -22.66 6.97
N THR A 119 -0.02 -22.79 8.22
CA THR A 119 -0.63 -24.02 8.74
C THR A 119 -2.10 -23.77 9.05
N PHE A 120 -2.96 -24.58 8.47
CA PHE A 120 -4.39 -24.62 8.74
C PHE A 120 -4.68 -25.71 9.77
N SER A 121 -5.65 -25.46 10.65
CA SER A 121 -6.12 -26.47 11.59
C SER A 121 -7.20 -27.39 11.01
N ASP A 122 -7.86 -26.95 9.96
CA ASP A 122 -8.95 -27.66 9.28
C ASP A 122 -8.81 -27.53 7.76
N ASP A 123 -9.26 -28.55 7.02
CA ASP A 123 -9.14 -28.64 5.56
C ASP A 123 -10.18 -27.75 4.85
N GLU A 124 -11.36 -27.52 5.46
CA GLU A 124 -12.35 -26.59 4.90
C GLU A 124 -11.84 -25.14 4.94
N ALA A 125 -11.11 -24.77 6.00
CA ALA A 125 -10.43 -23.48 6.10
C ALA A 125 -9.33 -23.32 5.05
N PHE A 126 -8.62 -24.40 4.71
CA PHE A 126 -7.64 -24.40 3.62
C PHE A 126 -8.33 -24.24 2.26
N SER A 127 -9.37 -25.02 1.99
CA SER A 127 -10.12 -24.98 0.73
C SER A 127 -10.86 -23.66 0.50
N SER A 128 -11.30 -22.98 1.56
CA SER A 128 -11.92 -21.66 1.46
C SER A 128 -10.89 -20.53 1.24
N ALA A 129 -9.73 -20.61 1.89
CA ALA A 129 -8.63 -19.65 1.70
C ALA A 129 -7.93 -19.82 0.34
N PHE A 130 -7.88 -21.05 -0.16
CA PHE A 130 -7.36 -21.42 -1.47
C PHE A 130 -8.41 -22.22 -2.23
N PRO A 131 -9.44 -21.54 -2.79
CA PRO A 131 -10.43 -22.20 -3.61
C PRO A 131 -9.74 -23.02 -4.69
N ALA A 132 -10.06 -24.30 -4.79
CA ALA A 132 -9.51 -25.15 -5.83
C ALA A 132 -9.90 -24.56 -7.19
N LEU A 133 -8.95 -23.90 -7.86
CA LEU A 133 -9.09 -23.41 -9.24
C LEU A 133 -9.31 -24.56 -10.26
N SER A 134 -9.56 -25.79 -9.80
CA SER A 134 -9.92 -26.95 -10.61
C SER A 134 -11.34 -26.82 -11.19
N ARG A 135 -11.58 -25.79 -12.02
CA ARG A 135 -12.49 -25.87 -13.18
C ARG A 135 -12.50 -24.67 -14.11
N SER A 136 -11.64 -23.69 -13.88
CA SER A 136 -11.33 -22.72 -14.91
C SER A 136 -9.83 -22.55 -14.85
N SER A 137 -9.11 -23.23 -15.75
CA SER A 137 -7.80 -22.73 -16.16
C SER A 137 -7.99 -21.22 -16.34
N PRO A 138 -7.27 -20.35 -15.61
CA PRO A 138 -7.42 -18.91 -15.80
C PRO A 138 -7.30 -18.70 -17.30
N ALA A 139 -8.40 -18.24 -17.93
CA ALA A 139 -8.45 -18.11 -19.38
C ALA A 139 -7.19 -17.34 -19.74
N GLN A 140 -6.24 -18.03 -20.38
CA GLN A 140 -4.94 -17.43 -20.62
C GLN A 140 -5.24 -16.10 -21.31
N PRO A 141 -4.70 -14.97 -20.80
CA PRO A 141 -5.06 -13.66 -21.31
C PRO A 141 -4.95 -13.72 -22.82
N VAL A 142 -6.07 -13.53 -23.52
CA VAL A 142 -6.17 -13.73 -24.96
C VAL A 142 -5.16 -12.79 -25.61
N GLN A 143 -4.05 -13.34 -26.08
CA GLN A 143 -3.05 -12.57 -26.79
C GLN A 143 -3.61 -12.28 -28.18
N GLU A 144 -4.05 -11.04 -28.38
CA GLU A 144 -4.55 -10.59 -29.67
C GLU A 144 -3.46 -10.73 -30.72
N VAL A 145 -3.85 -11.08 -31.95
CA VAL A 145 -2.90 -11.33 -33.03
C VAL A 145 -2.77 -10.08 -33.89
N CYS A 146 -1.54 -9.68 -34.18
CA CYS A 146 -1.25 -8.56 -35.07
C CYS A 146 -1.71 -8.86 -36.51
N PRO A 147 -2.57 -8.04 -37.14
CA PRO A 147 -3.03 -8.29 -38.51
C PRO A 147 -1.94 -8.27 -39.59
N VAL A 148 -0.83 -7.56 -39.34
CA VAL A 148 0.26 -7.42 -40.33
C VAL A 148 1.27 -8.57 -40.25
N THR A 149 1.53 -9.08 -39.05
CA THR A 149 2.62 -10.05 -38.81
C THR A 149 2.15 -11.41 -38.34
N HIS A 150 0.87 -11.56 -38.01
CA HIS A 150 0.25 -12.76 -37.44
C HIS A 150 0.93 -13.29 -36.17
N LYS A 151 1.70 -12.43 -35.49
CA LYS A 151 2.34 -12.70 -34.20
C LYS A 151 1.48 -12.18 -33.05
N PRO A 152 1.63 -12.71 -31.82
CA PRO A 152 0.99 -12.11 -30.65
C PRO A 152 1.38 -10.63 -30.54
N ALA A 153 0.38 -9.78 -30.38
CA ALA A 153 0.57 -8.35 -30.27
C ALA A 153 1.04 -7.99 -28.87
N LEU A 154 2.03 -7.09 -28.82
CA LEU A 154 2.58 -6.56 -27.57
C LEU A 154 1.89 -5.25 -27.18
N TYR A 155 1.31 -4.54 -28.16
CA TYR A 155 0.76 -3.20 -27.99
C TYR A 155 -0.47 -2.97 -28.89
N ARG A 156 -1.25 -1.92 -28.60
CA ARG A 156 -2.32 -1.39 -29.47
C ARG A 156 -1.99 0.03 -29.93
N ASP A 157 -2.39 0.39 -31.15
CA ASP A 157 -2.25 1.75 -31.67
C ASP A 157 -3.36 2.65 -31.07
N PRO A 158 -3.06 3.74 -30.35
CA PRO A 158 -4.07 4.54 -29.63
C PRO A 158 -5.13 5.22 -30.52
N VAL A 159 -4.95 5.25 -31.83
CA VAL A 159 -5.90 5.91 -32.73
C VAL A 159 -6.66 4.93 -33.62
N THR A 160 -6.03 3.85 -34.07
CA THR A 160 -6.75 2.81 -34.85
C THR A 160 -7.28 1.69 -33.97
N ASP A 161 -6.81 1.59 -32.73
CA ASP A 161 -7.09 0.50 -31.80
C ASP A 161 -6.69 -0.88 -32.34
N ILE A 162 -5.77 -0.93 -33.32
CA ILE A 162 -5.31 -2.17 -33.94
C ILE A 162 -4.13 -2.75 -33.15
N PRO A 163 -4.18 -4.03 -32.75
CA PRO A 163 -3.07 -4.70 -32.06
C PRO A 163 -1.88 -4.93 -33.00
N TYR A 164 -0.66 -4.68 -32.51
CA TYR A 164 0.58 -4.87 -33.28
C TYR A 164 1.73 -5.47 -32.46
N ALA A 165 2.60 -6.23 -33.16
CA ALA A 165 3.69 -6.97 -32.54
C ALA A 165 5.04 -6.22 -32.56
N ASN A 166 5.30 -5.37 -33.55
CA ASN A 166 6.59 -4.68 -33.70
C ASN A 166 6.46 -3.30 -34.37
N ALA A 167 7.53 -2.51 -34.30
CA ALA A 167 7.55 -1.15 -34.86
C ALA A 167 7.36 -1.08 -36.38
N ARG A 168 7.67 -2.16 -37.12
CA ARG A 168 7.40 -2.25 -38.56
C ARG A 168 5.90 -2.38 -38.82
N ALA A 169 5.19 -3.23 -38.07
CA ALA A 169 3.75 -3.37 -38.16
C ALA A 169 3.03 -2.05 -37.84
N PHE A 170 3.47 -1.32 -36.81
CA PHE A 170 2.91 0.00 -36.48
C PHE A 170 2.98 0.98 -37.65
N ARG A 171 4.13 1.07 -38.34
CA ARG A 171 4.30 1.93 -39.52
C ARG A 171 3.34 1.56 -40.65
N ILE A 172 3.21 0.26 -40.93
CA ILE A 172 2.29 -0.24 -41.97
C ILE A 172 0.83 0.09 -41.63
N ILE A 173 0.42 -0.13 -40.38
CA ILE A 173 -0.92 0.19 -39.89
C ILE A 173 -1.21 1.69 -40.05
N ARG A 174 -0.26 2.56 -39.68
CA ARG A 174 -0.43 4.01 -39.77
C ARG A 174 -0.49 4.54 -41.19
N GLU A 175 0.34 4.01 -42.08
CA GLU A 175 0.32 4.33 -43.51
C GLU A 175 -1.00 3.91 -44.15
N ALA A 176 -1.49 2.70 -43.82
CA ALA A 176 -2.79 2.23 -44.28
C ALA A 176 -3.93 3.11 -43.75
N TYR A 177 -3.88 3.53 -42.49
CA TYR A 177 -4.88 4.42 -41.89
C TYR A 177 -4.90 5.81 -42.56
N GLN A 178 -3.75 6.39 -42.91
CA GLN A 178 -3.68 7.65 -43.65
C GLN A 178 -4.31 7.52 -45.03
N LYS A 179 -4.02 6.44 -45.76
CA LYS A 179 -4.65 6.15 -47.06
C LYS A 179 -6.16 5.97 -46.93
N TYR A 180 -6.60 5.30 -45.86
CA TYR A 180 -8.02 5.13 -45.55
C TYR A 180 -8.72 6.48 -45.34
N ILE A 181 -8.15 7.37 -44.51
CA ILE A 181 -8.70 8.72 -44.30
C ILE A 181 -8.72 9.52 -45.61
N ALA A 182 -7.67 9.45 -46.41
CA ALA A 182 -7.61 10.17 -47.68
C ALA A 182 -8.70 9.71 -48.67
N ALA A 183 -9.04 8.42 -48.66
CA ALA A 183 -10.04 7.83 -49.55
C ALA A 183 -11.49 7.92 -49.03
N HIS A 184 -11.69 7.87 -47.71
CA HIS A 184 -13.01 7.74 -47.09
C HIS A 184 -13.39 8.90 -46.16
N GLY A 185 -12.48 9.84 -45.94
CA GLY A 185 -12.63 10.88 -44.93
C GLY A 185 -12.39 10.37 -43.52
N PHE A 186 -12.44 11.28 -42.53
CA PHE A 186 -12.29 10.89 -41.14
C PHE A 186 -13.51 10.06 -40.68
N PRO A 187 -13.32 8.90 -40.03
CA PRO A 187 -14.41 8.22 -39.33
C PRO A 187 -14.83 9.12 -38.17
N ASN A 188 -16.03 9.71 -38.26
CA ASN A 188 -16.54 10.69 -37.31
C ASN A 188 -16.47 10.18 -35.86
N ALA A 189 -15.95 11.03 -34.97
CA ALA A 189 -16.06 10.89 -33.53
C ALA A 189 -17.49 11.21 -33.07
N SER A 190 -18.38 10.23 -33.13
CA SER A 190 -19.67 10.28 -32.43
C SER A 190 -20.11 8.88 -32.03
N GLY A 191 -19.86 8.53 -30.77
CA GLY A 191 -20.63 7.48 -30.13
C GLY A 191 -22.10 7.90 -30.08
N ASN A 192 -22.99 7.09 -30.64
CA ASN A 192 -24.40 7.14 -30.28
C ASN A 192 -24.93 5.71 -30.20
N PHE A 193 -25.04 5.22 -28.96
CA PHE A 193 -25.94 4.13 -28.59
C PHE A 193 -27.39 4.64 -28.66
N SER A 194 -28.27 3.77 -29.15
CA SER A 194 -29.73 3.79 -29.02
C SER A 194 -30.54 4.86 -29.78
N GLY A 195 -31.46 4.37 -30.61
CA GLY A 195 -32.61 5.14 -31.10
C GLY A 195 -33.17 4.63 -32.43
N ASN A 196 -34.12 3.70 -32.35
CA ASN A 196 -35.16 3.39 -33.34
C ASN A 196 -34.80 3.32 -34.83
N ARG A 197 -34.81 2.08 -35.36
CA ARG A 197 -35.23 1.83 -36.74
C ARG A 197 -36.75 1.75 -36.78
N ASP A 198 -37.40 2.81 -37.24
CA ASP A 198 -38.70 2.68 -37.88
C ASP A 198 -38.85 3.75 -38.98
N VAL A 199 -39.65 3.40 -39.99
CA VAL A 199 -40.11 4.20 -41.13
C VAL A 199 -39.16 4.29 -42.34
N SER A 200 -39.34 3.28 -43.21
CA SER A 200 -39.74 3.42 -44.62
C SER A 200 -39.53 4.78 -45.29
N ASP A 201 -38.60 4.86 -46.24
CA ASP A 201 -38.99 5.22 -47.61
C ASP A 201 -37.94 4.77 -48.64
N SER A 202 -38.42 4.22 -49.74
CA SER A 202 -37.70 3.99 -50.98
C SER A 202 -38.42 4.80 -52.06
N PRO A 203 -37.72 5.37 -53.04
CA PRO A 203 -37.66 4.63 -54.30
C PRO A 203 -36.34 4.74 -55.09
N ALA A 204 -35.96 3.58 -55.62
CA ALA A 204 -35.50 3.31 -56.99
C ALA A 204 -34.44 4.21 -57.68
N ALA A 205 -33.28 3.60 -57.97
CA ALA A 205 -32.65 3.67 -59.29
C ALA A 205 -31.70 2.46 -59.53
N THR A 206 -32.18 1.49 -60.30
CA THR A 206 -31.48 0.67 -61.31
C THR A 206 -29.94 0.65 -61.33
N ALA A 207 -29.32 -0.54 -61.22
CA ALA A 207 -28.80 -1.32 -62.37
C ALA A 207 -27.67 -2.32 -62.02
N LYS A 208 -27.95 -3.59 -62.35
CA LYS A 208 -27.06 -4.59 -63.00
C LYS A 208 -26.03 -5.36 -62.15
N SER A 209 -26.48 -6.56 -61.78
CA SER A 209 -25.76 -7.81 -61.55
C SER A 209 -24.79 -8.19 -62.67
N THR A 210 -23.66 -8.83 -62.33
CA THR A 210 -23.17 -10.07 -62.98
C THR A 210 -22.02 -10.70 -62.18
N ARG A 211 -22.25 -11.91 -61.66
CA ARG A 211 -21.20 -12.83 -61.17
C ARG A 211 -20.96 -13.90 -62.25
N PRO A 212 -19.72 -14.31 -62.57
CA PRO A 212 -19.49 -15.53 -63.33
C PRO A 212 -19.48 -16.77 -62.41
N LYS A 213 -20.24 -17.81 -62.81
CA LYS A 213 -20.25 -19.17 -62.24
C LYS A 213 -19.13 -20.01 -62.87
N ALA A 214 -18.42 -20.78 -62.05
CA ALA A 214 -17.46 -21.79 -62.48
C ALA A 214 -18.18 -23.07 -62.96
N ILE A 215 -17.67 -23.68 -64.04
CA ILE A 215 -18.13 -24.96 -64.58
C ILE A 215 -17.23 -26.07 -64.02
N VAL A 216 -17.84 -27.06 -63.37
CA VAL A 216 -17.20 -28.31 -62.93
C VAL A 216 -17.66 -29.41 -63.88
N LYS A 217 -16.71 -30.06 -64.57
CA LYS A 217 -16.96 -31.28 -65.34
C LYS A 217 -16.77 -32.48 -64.41
N GLN A 218 -17.82 -33.26 -64.19
CA GLN A 218 -17.75 -34.61 -63.62
C GLN A 218 -17.74 -35.62 -64.77
N THR A 219 -16.77 -36.54 -64.74
CA THR A 219 -16.69 -37.75 -65.56
C THR A 219 -17.36 -38.88 -64.79
N ILE A 220 -18.36 -39.51 -65.39
CA ILE A 220 -19.00 -40.73 -64.90
C ILE A 220 -18.48 -41.91 -65.73
N VAL A 221 -17.98 -42.92 -65.04
CA VAL A 221 -17.60 -44.25 -65.55
C VAL A 221 -18.84 -45.14 -65.47
N SER A 222 -19.18 -45.83 -66.56
CA SER A 222 -20.05 -47.03 -66.55
C SER A 222 -19.88 -47.81 -67.85
N THR A 223 -19.22 -48.96 -67.80
CA THR A 223 -19.72 -50.33 -68.12
C THR A 223 -18.51 -51.25 -68.25
#